data_AF-A0A2V7UZP4-F1
#
_entry.id   AF-A0A2V7UZP4-F1
#
_cell.length_a   1.000
_cell.length_b   1.000
_cell.length_c   1.000
_cell.angle_alpha   90.00
_cell.angle_beta   90.00
_cell.angle_gamma   90.00
#
_symmetry.space_group_name_H-M   'P 1'
#
loop_
_entity.id
_entity.type
_entity.pdbx_description
1 polymer ?
#
loop_
_entity_poly.entity_id
_entity_poly.type
_entity_poly.pdbx_seq_one_letter_code
_entity_poly.pdbx_strand_id
1 'polypeptide(L)'
;GEEFCDAATKTHINDDPAQYYDYAIATVLKYQLHDKICRDILKQDPHACNYYGSKAVGDFLRGILRQGAMKPWRNVIREATGSELSTKAMVAYFQPLLEDLRKQNEGRQCGWQ
;
A
#
# COMPACT_ATOMS: atom_id res chain seq x y z
N GLY A 1 -34.90 -5.92 -0.59
CA GLY A 1 -33.50 -5.86 -0.13
C GLY A 1 -33.43 -5.87 1.39
N GLU A 2 -34.32 -5.15 2.06
CA GLU A 2 -34.26 -4.88 3.50
C GLU A 2 -34.52 -6.06 4.46
N GLU A 3 -34.78 -7.27 3.95
CA GLU A 3 -34.97 -8.46 4.80
C GLU A 3 -33.64 -9.09 5.24
N PHE A 4 -32.55 -8.80 4.52
CA PHE A 4 -31.22 -9.34 4.79
C PHE A 4 -30.24 -8.24 5.20
N CYS A 5 -29.22 -8.63 5.97
CA CYS A 5 -28.08 -7.79 6.31
C CYS A 5 -26.80 -8.37 5.72
N ASP A 6 -26.74 -8.41 4.38
CA ASP A 6 -25.67 -9.09 3.63
C ASP A 6 -24.26 -8.64 4.08
N ALA A 7 -24.09 -7.34 4.34
CA ALA A 7 -22.81 -6.80 4.81
C ALA A 7 -22.35 -7.41 6.14
N ALA A 8 -23.27 -7.79 7.04
CA ALA A 8 -22.94 -8.40 8.34
C ALA A 8 -22.44 -9.84 8.22
N THR A 9 -22.46 -10.45 7.01
CA THR A 9 -21.76 -11.72 6.76
C THR A 9 -20.24 -11.54 6.68
N LYS A 10 -19.75 -10.29 6.57
CA LYS A 10 -18.32 -9.97 6.55
C LYS A 10 -17.83 -9.62 7.96
N THR A 11 -16.87 -10.39 8.48
CA THR A 11 -16.32 -10.27 9.85
C THR A 11 -16.04 -8.84 10.32
N HIS A 12 -15.45 -7.98 9.48
CA HIS A 12 -15.09 -6.60 9.85
C HIS A 12 -16.27 -5.62 9.83
N ILE A 13 -17.48 -6.11 9.63
CA ILE A 13 -18.72 -5.34 9.79
C ILE A 13 -19.37 -5.70 11.13
N ASN A 14 -19.32 -6.97 11.54
CA ASN A 14 -20.05 -7.47 12.72
C ASN A 14 -19.20 -7.73 13.96
N ASP A 15 -17.87 -7.87 13.85
CA ASP A 15 -16.96 -8.21 14.97
C ASP A 15 -15.92 -7.10 15.25
N ASP A 16 -15.53 -6.36 14.21
CA ASP A 16 -14.57 -5.24 14.29
C ASP A 16 -15.07 -4.02 13.49
N PRO A 17 -16.13 -3.34 13.99
CA PRO A 17 -16.81 -2.32 13.21
C PRO A 17 -15.94 -1.08 12.99
N ALA A 18 -16.08 -0.50 11.80
CA ALA A 18 -15.47 0.78 11.38
C ALA A 18 -13.95 0.79 11.13
N GLN A 19 -13.25 -0.35 11.05
CA GLN A 19 -11.81 -0.38 10.76
C GLN A 19 -11.43 -0.79 9.32
N TYR A 20 -12.40 -1.12 8.45
CA TYR A 20 -12.07 -1.68 7.13
C TYR A 20 -11.30 -0.73 6.19
N TYR A 21 -11.35 0.58 6.43
CA TYR A 21 -10.57 1.55 5.68
C TYR A 21 -9.05 1.42 5.94
N ASP A 22 -8.65 0.82 7.07
CA ASP A 22 -7.26 0.62 7.44
C ASP A 22 -6.55 -0.26 6.41
N TYR A 23 -7.25 -1.23 5.79
CA TYR A 23 -6.71 -2.05 4.71
C TYR A 23 -6.33 -1.23 3.48
N ALA A 24 -7.15 -0.24 3.12
CA ALA A 24 -6.89 0.63 1.99
C ALA A 24 -5.65 1.51 2.26
N ILE A 25 -5.58 2.13 3.43
CA ILE A 25 -4.45 2.98 3.83
C ILE A 25 -3.17 2.15 3.96
N ALA A 26 -3.23 1.00 4.63
CA ALA A 26 -2.10 0.08 4.80
C ALA A 26 -1.56 -0.40 3.45
N THR A 27 -2.43 -0.66 2.46
CA THR A 27 -2.01 -1.05 1.13
C THR A 27 -1.21 0.04 0.43
N VAL A 28 -1.67 1.29 0.50
CA VAL A 28 -0.94 2.43 -0.09
C VAL A 28 0.39 2.65 0.62
N LEU A 29 0.41 2.63 1.96
CA LEU A 29 1.62 2.76 2.76
C LEU A 29 2.65 1.66 2.46
N LYS A 30 2.19 0.41 2.32
CA LYS A 30 3.04 -0.73 1.96
C LYS A 30 3.83 -0.43 0.69
N TYR A 31 3.17 0.00 -0.39
CA TYR A 31 3.85 0.30 -1.64
C TYR A 31 4.74 1.54 -1.56
N GLN A 32 4.30 2.59 -0.87
CA GLN A 32 5.10 3.81 -0.69
C GLN A 32 6.40 3.53 0.08
N LEU A 33 6.33 2.75 1.17
CA LEU A 33 7.50 2.35 1.94
C LEU A 33 8.37 1.36 1.16
N HIS A 34 7.77 0.40 0.46
CA HIS A 34 8.50 -0.56 -0.37
C HIS A 34 9.30 0.13 -1.47
N ASP A 35 8.68 1.07 -2.19
CA ASP A 35 9.35 1.83 -3.26
C ASP A 35 10.52 2.63 -2.71
N LYS A 36 10.34 3.32 -1.58
CA LYS A 36 11.41 4.05 -0.89
C LYS A 36 12.57 3.12 -0.51
N ILE A 37 12.27 1.98 0.10
CA ILE A 37 13.29 1.01 0.51
C ILE A 37 14.05 0.49 -0.71
N CYS A 38 13.34 0.02 -1.73
CA CYS A 38 13.95 -0.62 -2.88
C CYS A 38 14.77 0.36 -3.73
N ARG A 39 14.19 1.50 -4.09
CA ARG A 39 14.86 2.45 -4.99
C ARG A 39 15.90 3.30 -4.28
N ASP A 40 15.66 3.70 -3.04
CA ASP A 40 16.54 4.66 -2.38
C ASP A 40 17.58 4.01 -1.48
N ILE A 41 17.22 2.96 -0.75
CA ILE A 41 18.11 2.30 0.21
C ILE A 41 18.86 1.15 -0.46
N LEU A 42 18.14 0.22 -1.07
CA LEU A 42 18.71 -1.00 -1.64
C LEU A 42 19.23 -0.81 -3.07
N LYS A 43 18.78 0.24 -3.77
CA LYS A 43 19.07 0.48 -5.20
C LYS A 43 18.70 -0.72 -6.09
N GLN A 44 17.59 -1.38 -5.77
CA GLN A 44 17.05 -2.54 -6.46
C GLN A 44 15.72 -2.22 -7.16
N ASP A 45 15.39 -3.00 -8.18
CA ASP A 45 14.05 -2.98 -8.78
C ASP A 45 13.00 -3.41 -7.74
N PRO A 46 11.95 -2.60 -7.47
CA PRO A 46 10.87 -2.97 -6.56
C PRO A 46 10.25 -4.36 -6.82
N HIS A 47 10.22 -4.87 -8.06
CA HIS A 47 9.61 -6.17 -8.37
C HIS A 47 10.47 -7.38 -7.97
N ALA A 48 11.78 -7.19 -7.77
CA ALA A 48 12.74 -8.25 -7.43
C ALA A 48 13.52 -7.94 -6.13
N CYS A 49 13.03 -6.98 -5.37
CA CYS A 49 13.69 -6.40 -4.21
C CYS A 49 13.72 -7.37 -3.02
N ASN A 50 14.86 -7.51 -2.35
CA ASN A 50 15.02 -8.39 -1.19
C ASN A 50 15.68 -7.64 -0.02
N TYR A 51 15.00 -7.62 1.13
CA TYR A 51 15.43 -6.86 2.30
C TYR A 51 16.39 -7.64 3.21
N TYR A 52 16.49 -8.96 3.01
CA TYR A 52 17.16 -9.86 3.93
C TYR A 52 18.62 -9.44 4.18
N GLY A 53 19.02 -9.40 5.45
CA GLY A 53 20.37 -9.03 5.88
C GLY A 53 20.69 -7.53 5.83
N SER A 54 19.80 -6.67 5.32
CA SER A 54 20.06 -5.24 5.23
C SER A 54 19.83 -4.51 6.55
N LYS A 55 20.94 -4.13 7.22
CA LYS A 55 20.88 -3.27 8.41
C LYS A 55 20.28 -1.90 8.10
N ALA A 56 20.59 -1.32 6.94
CA ALA A 56 20.08 -0.01 6.53
C ALA A 56 18.54 0.00 6.42
N VAL A 57 17.94 -1.08 5.88
CA VAL A 57 16.47 -1.21 5.85
C VAL A 57 15.90 -1.38 7.25
N GLY A 58 16.56 -2.17 8.10
CA GLY A 58 16.19 -2.31 9.50
C GLY A 58 16.20 -0.98 10.26
N ASP A 59 17.22 -0.15 10.07
CA ASP A 59 17.35 1.17 10.71
C ASP A 59 16.28 2.15 10.22
N PHE A 60 15.99 2.13 8.91
CA PHE A 60 14.88 2.91 8.33
C PHE A 60 13.53 2.53 8.95
N LEU A 61 13.18 1.24 8.94
CA LEU A 61 11.92 0.75 9.51
C LEU A 61 11.84 1.01 11.01
N ARG A 62 12.93 0.81 11.75
CA ARG A 62 13.01 1.12 13.18
C ARG A 62 12.76 2.61 13.44
N GLY A 63 13.25 3.49 12.56
CA GLY A 63 13.03 4.93 12.62
C GLY A 63 11.54 5.32 12.64
N ILE A 64 10.73 4.59 11.87
CA ILE A 64 9.27 4.72 11.78
C ILE A 64 8.59 4.05 12.99
N LEU A 65 8.86 2.76 13.18
CA LEU A 65 8.12 1.91 14.13
C LEU A 65 8.31 2.36 15.59
N ARG A 66 9.48 2.89 15.94
CA ARG A 66 9.77 3.37 17.31
C ARG A 66 8.92 4.57 17.74
N GLN A 67 8.31 5.30 16.79
CA GLN A 67 7.49 6.46 17.12
C GLN A 67 6.17 6.06 17.80
N GLY A 68 5.68 4.83 17.53
CA GLY A 68 4.36 4.38 18.00
C GLY A 68 3.27 5.41 17.69
N ALA A 69 2.37 5.62 18.66
CA ALA A 69 1.31 6.62 18.57
C ALA A 69 1.71 8.01 19.11
N MET A 70 2.99 8.25 19.42
CA MET A 70 3.45 9.52 20.03
C MET A 70 3.48 10.69 19.03
N LYS A 71 3.37 10.41 17.73
CA LYS A 71 3.46 11.41 16.67
C LYS A 71 2.36 11.19 15.63
N PRO A 72 1.75 12.26 15.07
CA PRO A 72 0.78 12.10 14.00
C PRO A 72 1.35 11.31 12.82
N TRP A 73 0.69 10.21 12.44
CA TRP A 73 1.22 9.25 11.47
C TRP A 73 1.59 9.90 10.12
N ARG A 74 0.81 10.89 9.66
CA ARG A 74 1.11 11.64 8.42
C ARG A 74 2.48 12.30 8.46
N ASN A 75 2.85 12.87 9.61
CA ASN A 75 4.17 13.46 9.80
C ASN A 75 5.26 12.39 9.76
N VAL A 76 5.04 11.24 10.42
CA VAL A 76 6.00 10.11 10.41
C VAL A 76 6.25 9.62 8.99
N ILE A 77 5.19 9.43 8.19
CA ILE A 77 5.30 8.98 6.81
C ILE A 77 5.96 10.02 5.92
N ARG A 78 5.60 11.31 6.05
CA ARG A 78 6.24 12.39 5.30
C ARG A 78 7.72 12.50 5.61
N GLU A 79 8.11 12.41 6.87
CA GLU A 79 9.52 12.47 7.29
C GLU A 79 10.32 11.26 6.79
N ALA A 80 9.73 10.07 6.82
CA ALA A 80 10.42 8.86 6.38
C ALA A 80 10.54 8.77 4.85
N THR A 81 9.49 9.14 4.12
CA THR A 81 9.41 8.92 2.67
C THR A 81 9.75 10.15 1.85
N GLY A 82 9.62 11.34 2.45
CA GLY A 82 9.73 12.64 1.77
C GLY A 82 8.42 13.12 1.16
N SER A 83 7.32 12.38 1.28
CA SER A 83 6.01 12.76 0.73
C SER A 83 4.85 12.40 1.65
N GLU A 84 3.74 13.12 1.50
CA GLU A 84 2.44 12.70 2.03
C GLU A 84 2.05 11.31 1.50
N LEU A 85 0.98 10.73 2.05
CA LEU A 85 0.40 9.47 1.55
C LEU A 85 0.13 9.58 0.04
N SER A 86 0.67 8.65 -0.75
CA SER A 86 0.59 8.69 -2.20
C SER A 86 0.43 7.31 -2.83
N THR A 87 -0.48 7.19 -3.79
CA THR A 87 -0.71 5.98 -4.58
C THR A 87 0.29 5.80 -5.73
N LYS A 88 1.17 6.78 -5.99
CA LYS A 88 2.11 6.76 -7.13
C LYS A 88 3.00 5.52 -7.13
N ALA A 89 3.54 5.13 -5.98
CA ALA A 89 4.36 3.94 -5.84
C ALA A 89 3.61 2.65 -6.19
N MET A 90 2.34 2.54 -5.77
CA MET A 90 1.49 1.39 -6.09
C MET A 90 1.20 1.31 -7.60
N VAL A 91 0.85 2.44 -8.23
CA VAL A 91 0.63 2.49 -9.67
C VAL A 91 1.90 2.13 -10.43
N ALA A 92 3.05 2.69 -10.04
CA ALA A 92 4.33 2.40 -10.66
C ALA A 92 4.72 0.91 -10.54
N TYR A 93 4.43 0.27 -9.40
CA TYR A 93 4.66 -1.16 -9.19
C TYR A 93 3.79 -2.03 -10.11
N PHE A 94 2.56 -1.62 -10.43
CA PHE A 94 1.70 -2.38 -11.34
C PHE A 94 1.76 -1.90 -12.79
N GLN A 95 2.63 -0.94 -13.11
CA GLN A 95 2.69 -0.34 -14.44
C GLN A 95 2.92 -1.37 -15.57
N PRO A 96 3.85 -2.35 -15.45
CA PRO A 96 4.04 -3.35 -16.51
C PRO A 96 2.78 -4.20 -16.73
N LEU A 97 2.14 -4.63 -15.64
CA LEU A 97 0.90 -5.39 -15.72
C LEU A 97 -0.23 -4.55 -16.33
N LEU A 98 -0.35 -3.28 -15.96
CA LEU A 98 -1.37 -2.38 -16.49
C LEU A 98 -1.21 -2.18 -18.00
N GLU A 99 0.03 -2.06 -18.50
CA GLU A 99 0.32 -1.98 -19.93
C GLU A 99 -0.09 -3.25 -20.67
N ASP A 100 0.18 -4.42 -20.12
CA ASP A 100 -0.23 -5.69 -20.74
C ASP A 100 -1.75 -5.90 -20.68
N LEU A 101 -2.40 -5.52 -19.58
CA LEU A 101 -3.86 -5.55 -19.47
C LEU A 101 -4.53 -4.60 -20.48
N ARG A 102 -3.91 -3.46 -20.80
CA ARG A 102 -4.43 -2.56 -21.84
C ARG A 102 -4.41 -3.22 -23.21
N LYS A 103 -3.31 -3.87 -23.59
CA LYS A 103 -3.20 -4.62 -24.86
C LYS A 103 -4.23 -5.75 -24.93
N GLN A 104 -4.35 -6.54 -23.86
CA GLN A 104 -5.30 -7.66 -23.82
C GLN A 104 -6.77 -7.21 -23.87
N ASN A 105 -7.05 -5.98 -23.47
CA ASN A 105 -8.40 -5.43 -23.47
C ASN A 105 -8.72 -4.58 -24.70
N GLU A 106 -7.83 -4.51 -25.68
CA GLU A 106 -8.12 -3.83 -26.95
C GLU A 106 -9.40 -4.39 -27.59
N GLY A 107 -10.33 -3.49 -27.95
CA GLY A 107 -11.63 -3.84 -28.51
C GLY A 107 -12.69 -4.33 -27.52
N ARG A 108 -12.39 -4.40 -26.22
CA ARG A 108 -13.36 -4.80 -25.17
C ARG A 108 -13.97 -3.56 -24.51
N GLN A 109 -15.23 -3.69 -24.07
CA GLN A 109 -15.82 -2.71 -23.16
C GLN A 109 -15.27 -2.96 -21.75
N CYS A 110 -14.43 -2.03 -21.25
CA CYS A 110 -13.93 -2.07 -19.88
C CYS A 110 -14.83 -1.24 -18.96
N GLY A 111 -15.45 -1.90 -17.98
CA GLY A 111 -16.43 -1.31 -17.06
C GLY A 111 -17.68 -2.17 -16.97
N TRP A 112 -18.66 -1.73 -16.20
CA TRP A 112 -19.96 -2.38 -16.06
C TRP A 112 -21.08 -1.35 -16.27
N GLN A 113 -22.28 -1.82 -16.62
CA GLN A 113 -23.50 -1.02 -16.65
C GLN A 113 -24.23 -1.12 -15.32
#